data_AF-A0A2D4F7L4-F1
#
_entry.id   AF-A0A2D4F7L4-F1
#
_cell.length_a   1.000
_cell.length_b   1.000
_cell.length_c   1.000
_cell.angle_alpha   90.00
_cell.angle_beta   90.00
_cell.angle_gamma   90.00
#
_symmetry.space_group_name_H-M   'P 1'
#
loop_
_entity.id
_entity.type
_entity.pdbx_description
1 polymer ?
#
loop_
_entity_poly.entity_id
_entity_poly.type
_entity_poly.pdbx_seq_one_letter_code
_entity_poly.pdbx_strand_id
1 'polypeptide(L)'
;QACTGGIIDPGSGERFPVADAVNKNLVDKIMVDRINLAQKAFYGFEDPRTKTKMSAAQALKKGWLYYEAGQRFLEVQYLTGGLIEPEVPGRVSLDEALQKNTVDARTAQKLRDINTYSKYLTCPKTKLKISYKDAMD
;
A
#
# COMPACT_ATOMS: atom_id res chain seq x y z
N GLN A 1 -1.65 -0.77 -6.64
CA GLN A 1 -2.70 0.15 -7.14
C GLN A 1 -3.63 0.57 -6.02
N ALA A 2 -4.47 -0.33 -5.47
CA ALA A 2 -5.42 0.03 -4.40
C ALA A 2 -4.78 0.73 -3.19
N CYS A 3 -3.58 0.30 -2.75
CA CYS A 3 -2.83 0.95 -1.65
C CYS A 3 -2.19 2.30 -2.00
N THR A 4 -2.32 2.77 -3.24
CA THR A 4 -1.77 4.04 -3.73
C THR A 4 -2.81 4.92 -4.43
N GLY A 5 -4.10 4.71 -4.15
CA GLY A 5 -5.17 5.63 -4.59
C GLY A 5 -6.29 5.02 -5.40
N GLY A 6 -6.35 3.70 -5.55
CA GLY A 6 -7.41 3.01 -6.27
C GLY A 6 -6.90 2.18 -7.45
N ILE A 7 -7.83 1.49 -8.10
CA ILE A 7 -7.57 0.68 -9.29
C ILE A 7 -7.54 1.59 -10.51
N ILE A 8 -6.51 1.45 -11.34
CA ILE A 8 -6.33 2.30 -12.52
C ILE A 8 -7.03 1.64 -13.71
N ASP A 9 -7.89 2.40 -14.39
CA ASP A 9 -8.36 2.03 -15.72
C ASP A 9 -7.25 2.35 -16.75
N PRO A 10 -6.71 1.36 -17.46
CA PRO A 10 -5.63 1.60 -18.42
C PRO A 10 -6.07 2.41 -19.65
N GLY A 11 -7.37 2.48 -19.94
CA GLY A 11 -7.91 3.24 -21.07
C GLY A 11 -8.01 4.74 -20.80
N SER A 12 -8.49 5.13 -19.61
CA SER A 12 -8.67 6.54 -19.22
C SER A 12 -7.57 7.09 -18.31
N GLY A 13 -6.81 6.21 -17.63
CA GLY A 13 -5.87 6.58 -16.57
C GLY A 13 -6.53 6.97 -15.25
N GLU A 14 -7.86 6.95 -15.18
CA GLU A 14 -8.61 7.28 -13.97
C GLU A 14 -8.46 6.20 -12.89
N ARG A 15 -8.65 6.62 -11.64
CA ARG A 15 -8.58 5.74 -10.47
C ARG A 15 -9.95 5.53 -9.86
N PHE A 16 -10.30 4.28 -9.60
CA PHE A 16 -11.57 3.89 -9.05
C PHE A 16 -11.42 3.17 -7.70
N PRO A 17 -12.37 3.37 -6.76
CA PRO A 17 -12.57 2.46 -5.64
C PRO A 17 -12.75 1.02 -6.12
N VAL A 18 -12.40 0.05 -5.28
CA VAL A 18 -12.46 -1.38 -5.61
C VAL A 18 -13.88 -1.80 -6.04
N ALA A 19 -14.92 -1.28 -5.38
CA ALA A 19 -16.31 -1.58 -5.74
C ALA A 19 -16.65 -1.14 -7.17
N ASP A 20 -16.26 0.07 -7.56
CA ASP A 20 -16.51 0.62 -8.89
C ASP A 20 -15.67 -0.08 -9.95
N ALA A 21 -14.44 -0.45 -9.61
CA ALA A 21 -13.55 -1.21 -10.48
C ALA A 21 -14.13 -2.59 -10.83
N VAL A 22 -14.85 -3.24 -9.89
CA VAL A 22 -15.57 -4.49 -10.16
C VAL A 22 -16.71 -4.28 -11.14
N ASN A 23 -17.52 -3.22 -10.95
CA ASN A 23 -18.62 -2.89 -11.85
C ASN A 23 -18.13 -2.57 -13.27
N LYS A 24 -16.90 -2.06 -13.41
CA LYS A 24 -16.22 -1.79 -14.67
C LYS A 24 -15.43 -2.98 -15.24
N ASN A 25 -15.49 -4.16 -14.60
CA ASN A 25 -14.73 -5.36 -14.98
C ASN A 25 -13.20 -5.17 -14.99
N LEU A 26 -12.67 -4.20 -14.23
CA LEU A 26 -11.22 -4.01 -14.04
C LEU A 26 -10.65 -4.96 -12.97
N VAL A 27 -11.52 -5.50 -12.11
CA VAL A 27 -11.16 -6.43 -11.03
C VAL A 27 -12.22 -7.52 -10.94
N ASP A 28 -11.79 -8.78 -10.90
CA ASP A 28 -12.69 -9.91 -10.64
C ASP A 28 -13.29 -9.84 -9.24
N LYS A 29 -14.58 -10.13 -9.12
CA LYS A 29 -15.31 -10.12 -7.84
C LYS A 29 -14.64 -10.98 -6.75
N ILE A 30 -14.00 -12.09 -7.13
CA ILE A 30 -13.28 -12.98 -6.20
C ILE A 30 -12.06 -12.32 -5.55
N MET A 31 -11.53 -11.25 -6.14
CA MET A 31 -10.36 -10.55 -5.64
C MET A 31 -10.69 -9.43 -4.64
N VAL A 32 -11.97 -9.06 -4.50
CA VAL A 32 -12.39 -7.91 -3.67
C VAL A 32 -11.90 -8.03 -2.24
N ASP A 33 -12.11 -9.18 -1.59
CA ASP A 33 -11.70 -9.38 -0.20
C ASP A 33 -10.18 -9.30 -0.04
N ARG A 34 -9.42 -9.80 -1.03
CA ARG A 34 -7.96 -9.74 -1.06
C ARG A 34 -7.44 -8.32 -1.24
N ILE A 35 -8.16 -7.49 -2.00
CA ILE A 35 -7.73 -6.12 -2.33
C ILE A 35 -8.24 -5.09 -1.31
N ASN A 36 -9.32 -5.38 -0.57
CA ASN A 36 -9.91 -4.46 0.39
C ASN A 36 -8.92 -3.99 1.48
N LEU A 37 -8.03 -4.86 1.95
CA LEU A 37 -6.96 -4.45 2.87
C LEU A 37 -6.01 -3.43 2.24
N ALA A 38 -5.66 -3.61 0.96
CA ALA A 38 -4.83 -2.66 0.25
C ALA A 38 -5.56 -1.32 0.06
N GLN A 39 -6.87 -1.32 -0.21
CA GLN A 39 -7.65 -0.09 -0.29
C GLN A 39 -7.67 0.67 1.05
N LYS A 40 -7.79 -0.04 2.18
CA LYS A 40 -7.69 0.57 3.52
C LYS A 40 -6.31 1.17 3.80
N ALA A 41 -5.24 0.66 3.18
CA ALA A 41 -3.92 1.27 3.28
C ALA A 41 -3.83 2.67 2.64
N PHE A 42 -4.77 3.01 1.74
CA PHE A 42 -4.91 4.35 1.17
C PHE A 42 -5.92 5.20 1.95
N TYR A 43 -7.16 4.73 2.11
CA TYR A 43 -8.22 5.51 2.75
C TYR A 43 -8.16 5.53 4.28
N GLY A 44 -7.36 4.65 4.88
CA GLY A 44 -7.22 4.50 6.33
C GLY A 44 -7.95 3.30 6.92
N PHE A 45 -7.38 2.78 8.00
CA PHE A 45 -7.99 1.77 8.86
C PHE A 45 -8.79 2.51 9.95
N GLU A 46 -10.11 2.61 9.77
CA GLU A 46 -11.00 3.28 10.72
C GLU A 46 -11.18 2.42 11.99
N ASP A 47 -10.94 3.03 13.15
CA ASP A 47 -11.36 2.49 14.43
C ASP A 47 -12.89 2.67 14.57
N PRO A 48 -13.67 1.57 14.69
CA PRO A 48 -15.13 1.66 14.71
C PRO A 48 -15.67 2.43 15.94
N ARG A 49 -14.90 2.53 17.02
CA ARG A 49 -15.28 3.21 18.26
C ARG A 49 -14.98 4.70 18.21
N THR A 50 -13.78 5.09 17.77
CA THR A 50 -13.34 6.49 17.80
C THR A 50 -13.52 7.21 16.46
N LYS A 51 -13.81 6.47 15.37
CA LYS A 51 -13.88 6.98 13.99
C LYS A 51 -12.57 7.58 13.47
N THR A 52 -11.48 7.42 14.22
CA THR A 52 -10.15 7.83 13.80
C THR A 52 -9.61 6.86 12.76
N LYS A 53 -9.00 7.39 11.70
CA LYS A 53 -8.36 6.58 10.67
C LYS A 53 -6.87 6.46 10.92
N MET A 54 -6.37 5.24 10.81
CA MET A 54 -4.94 4.95 10.93
C MET A 54 -4.32 4.71 9.57
N SER A 55 -3.08 5.17 9.38
CA SER A 55 -2.28 4.81 8.21
C SER A 55 -1.93 3.32 8.22
N ALA A 56 -1.45 2.78 7.10
CA ALA A 56 -0.96 1.41 7.04
C ALA A 56 0.19 1.16 8.04
N ALA A 57 1.05 2.16 8.25
CA ALA A 57 2.14 2.10 9.22
C ALA A 57 1.64 2.01 10.66
N GLN A 58 0.67 2.84 11.02
CA GLN A 58 0.05 2.81 12.35
C GLN A 58 -0.73 1.52 12.59
N ALA A 59 -1.47 1.06 11.59
CA ALA A 59 -2.21 -0.20 11.64
C ALA A 59 -1.26 -1.40 11.82
N LEU A 60 -0.12 -1.41 11.11
CA LEU A 60 0.93 -2.41 11.28
C LEU A 60 1.52 -2.38 12.70
N LYS A 61 1.90 -1.20 13.19
CA LYS A 61 2.46 -1.00 14.53
C LYS A 61 1.52 -1.42 15.66
N LYS A 62 0.21 -1.25 15.47
CA LYS A 62 -0.83 -1.62 16.44
C LYS A 62 -1.41 -3.04 16.23
N GLY A 63 -0.91 -3.80 15.25
CA GLY A 63 -1.37 -5.17 14.98
C GLY A 63 -2.73 -5.29 14.29
N TRP A 64 -3.26 -4.20 13.71
CA TRP A 64 -4.49 -4.21 12.91
C TRP A 64 -4.26 -4.70 11.47
N LEU A 65 -3.02 -4.64 11.02
CA LEU A 65 -2.58 -5.10 9.72
C LEU A 65 -1.45 -6.11 9.91
N TYR A 66 -1.62 -7.31 9.36
CA TYR A 66 -0.61 -8.35 9.43
C TYR A 66 0.66 -7.93 8.66
N TYR A 67 1.80 -8.41 9.16
CA TYR A 67 3.11 -7.91 8.78
C TYR A 67 3.40 -8.02 7.28
N GLU A 68 3.05 -9.15 6.65
CA GLU A 68 3.36 -9.40 5.24
C GLU A 68 2.56 -8.50 4.28
N ALA A 69 1.33 -8.11 4.61
CA ALA A 69 0.60 -7.12 3.81
C ALA A 69 1.05 -5.70 4.12
N GLY A 70 1.20 -5.37 5.42
CA GLY A 70 1.63 -4.04 5.84
C GLY A 70 2.96 -3.65 5.21
N GLN A 71 3.95 -4.55 5.28
CA GLN A 71 5.25 -4.33 4.67
C GLN A 71 5.13 -4.09 3.16
N ARG A 72 4.41 -4.94 2.41
CA ARG A 72 4.23 -4.76 0.95
C ARG A 72 3.52 -3.45 0.60
N PHE A 73 2.52 -3.04 1.37
CA PHE A 73 1.82 -1.79 1.10
C PHE A 73 2.73 -0.58 1.33
N LEU A 74 3.50 -0.59 2.42
CA LEU A 74 4.45 0.47 2.73
C LEU A 74 5.59 0.55 1.72
N GLU A 75 6.12 -0.59 1.25
CA GLU A 75 7.12 -0.66 0.18
C GLU A 75 6.61 0.00 -1.11
N VAL A 76 5.40 -0.36 -1.55
CA VAL A 76 4.78 0.22 -2.74
C VAL A 76 4.51 1.72 -2.57
N GLN A 77 4.04 2.15 -1.39
CA GLN A 77 3.84 3.57 -1.10
C GLN A 77 5.17 4.32 -1.15
N TYR A 78 6.19 3.84 -0.44
CA TYR A 78 7.52 4.43 -0.39
C TYR A 78 8.13 4.59 -1.79
N LEU A 79 8.14 3.52 -2.60
CA LEU A 79 8.67 3.54 -3.98
C LEU A 79 7.90 4.48 -4.92
N THR A 80 6.67 4.86 -4.57
CA THR A 80 5.84 5.77 -5.36
C THR A 80 5.78 7.18 -4.77
N GLY A 81 6.79 7.56 -3.97
CA GLY A 81 7.02 8.94 -3.53
C GLY A 81 6.73 9.23 -2.05
N GLY A 82 6.59 8.21 -1.21
CA GLY A 82 6.40 8.37 0.23
C GLY A 82 5.15 7.68 0.78
N LEU A 83 5.02 7.70 2.10
CA LEU A 83 3.96 7.01 2.84
C LEU A 83 2.64 7.76 2.76
N ILE A 84 1.54 7.01 2.87
CA ILE A 84 0.20 7.60 2.81
C ILE A 84 -0.38 7.67 4.22
N GLU A 85 -0.81 8.87 4.60
CA GLU A 85 -1.54 9.12 5.84
C GLU A 85 -2.96 9.61 5.48
N PRO A 86 -4.04 8.99 6.00
CA PRO A 86 -5.41 9.24 5.53
C PRO A 86 -5.91 10.69 5.66
N GLU A 87 -5.40 11.41 6.65
CA GLU A 87 -5.81 12.78 6.98
C GLU A 87 -4.80 13.83 6.48
N VAL A 88 -3.77 13.40 5.73
CA VAL A 88 -2.74 14.30 5.18
C VAL A 88 -2.90 14.35 3.67
N PRO A 89 -3.04 15.55 3.06
CA PRO A 89 -3.04 15.66 1.62
C PRO A 89 -1.67 15.26 1.06
N GLY A 90 -1.67 14.39 0.05
CA GLY A 90 -0.44 13.94 -0.60
C GLY A 90 0.25 12.80 0.15
N ARG A 91 1.58 12.86 0.22
CA ARG A 91 2.43 11.81 0.78
C ARG A 91 3.37 12.39 1.82
N VAL A 92 3.61 11.59 2.85
CA VAL A 92 4.52 11.91 3.96
C VAL A 92 5.87 11.25 3.69
N SER A 93 6.95 12.00 3.82
CA SER A 93 8.30 11.44 3.68
C SER A 93 8.58 10.42 4.78
N LEU A 94 9.49 9.47 4.53
CA LEU A 94 9.85 8.48 5.55
C LEU A 94 10.47 9.13 6.80
N ASP A 95 11.25 10.20 6.62
CA ASP A 95 11.88 10.94 7.71
C ASP A 95 10.84 11.68 8.56
N GLU A 96 9.85 12.30 7.93
CA GLU A 96 8.74 12.93 8.64
C GLU A 96 7.89 11.90 9.40
N ALA A 97 7.60 10.75 8.79
CA ALA A 97 6.88 9.66 9.44
C ALA A 97 7.63 9.07 10.65
N LEU A 98 8.97 9.03 10.59
CA LEU A 98 9.85 8.69 11.69
C LEU A 98 9.79 9.74 12.81
N GLN A 99 9.91 11.03 12.47
CA GLN A 99 9.86 12.13 13.43
C GLN A 99 8.51 12.19 14.16
N LYS A 100 7.41 11.93 13.46
CA LYS A 100 6.05 11.83 14.03
C LYS A 100 5.77 10.52 14.77
N ASN A 101 6.72 9.58 14.75
CA ASN A 101 6.58 8.24 15.34
C ASN A 101 5.40 7.41 14.75
N THR A 102 4.95 7.75 13.54
CA THR A 102 4.01 6.97 12.73
C THR A 102 4.65 5.63 12.35
N VAL A 103 5.95 5.65 12.05
CA VAL A 103 6.79 4.50 11.70
C VAL A 103 7.90 4.35 12.73
N ASP A 104 8.23 3.12 13.11
CA ASP A 104 9.39 2.86 13.99
C ASP A 104 10.71 2.74 13.20
N ALA A 105 11.84 2.90 13.89
CA ALA A 105 13.17 2.84 13.28
C ALA A 105 13.42 1.54 12.49
N ARG A 106 12.87 0.41 12.97
CA ARG A 106 13.01 -0.89 12.33
C ARG A 106 12.29 -0.94 10.99
N THR A 107 11.06 -0.45 10.93
CA THR A 107 10.24 -0.39 9.72
C THR A 107 10.84 0.60 8.73
N ALA A 108 11.30 1.75 9.20
CA ALA A 108 11.97 2.72 8.33
C ALA A 108 13.28 2.18 7.75
N GLN A 109 14.08 1.48 8.54
CA GLN A 109 15.30 0.85 8.04
C GLN A 109 14.99 -0.18 6.93
N LYS A 110 13.95 -1.00 7.11
CA LYS A 110 13.49 -1.95 6.09
C LYS A 110 13.02 -1.25 4.82
N LEU A 111 12.30 -0.13 4.94
CA LEU A 111 11.85 0.64 3.78
C LEU A 111 13.01 1.30 3.03
N ARG A 112 14.07 1.74 3.71
CA ARG A 112 15.25 2.31 3.07
C ARG A 112 16.07 1.27 2.30
N ASP A 113 16.11 0.03 2.79
CA ASP A 113 16.88 -1.06 2.19
C ASP A 113 16.12 -1.72 1.02
N ILE A 114 15.94 -0.96 -0.06
CA ILE A 114 15.15 -1.37 -1.24
C ILE A 114 15.63 -2.65 -1.92
N ASN A 115 16.91 -3.01 -1.75
CA ASN A 115 17.50 -4.21 -2.35
C ASN A 115 17.08 -5.49 -1.63
N THR A 116 16.53 -5.38 -0.42
CA THR A 116 16.07 -6.52 0.39
C THR A 116 14.57 -6.76 0.29
N TYR A 117 13.87 -5.99 -0.55
CA TYR A 117 12.42 -6.12 -0.72
C TYR A 117 12.04 -7.52 -1.19
N SER A 118 10.93 -8.02 -0.64
CA SER A 118 10.47 -9.38 -0.92
C SER A 118 10.12 -9.54 -2.40
N LYS A 119 10.55 -10.65 -3.00
CA LYS A 119 10.24 -10.99 -4.39
C LYS A 119 8.92 -11.74 -4.49
N TYR A 120 7.81 -11.00 -4.46
CA TYR A 120 6.46 -11.57 -4.45
C TYR A 120 5.76 -11.52 -5.82
N LEU A 121 6.34 -10.87 -6.83
CA LEU A 121 5.82 -10.85 -8.19
C LEU A 121 6.46 -11.96 -9.02
N THR A 122 5.79 -12.38 -10.09
CA THR A 122 6.36 -13.27 -11.09
C THR A 122 6.48 -12.49 -12.39
N CYS A 123 7.71 -12.34 -12.92
CA CYS A 123 7.92 -11.69 -14.20
C CYS A 123 7.23 -12.48 -15.33
N PRO A 124 6.36 -11.87 -16.15
CA PRO A 124 5.69 -12.59 -17.23
C PRO A 124 6.66 -13.07 -18.32
N LYS A 125 7.78 -12.37 -18.52
CA LYS A 125 8.81 -12.68 -19.54
C LYS A 125 9.77 -13.77 -19.09
N THR A 126 10.40 -13.61 -17.92
CA THR A 126 11.46 -14.51 -17.44
C THR A 126 10.95 -15.61 -16.52
N LYS A 127 9.70 -15.51 -16.04
CA LYS A 127 9.08 -16.39 -15.02
C LYS A 127 9.78 -16.37 -13.65
N LEU A 128 10.79 -15.51 -13.47
CA LEU A 128 11.49 -15.37 -12.20
C LEU A 128 10.67 -14.57 -11.19
N LYS A 129 10.90 -14.85 -9.91
CA LYS A 129 10.39 -14.03 -8.81
C LYS A 129 11.15 -12.71 -8.77
N ILE A 130 10.41 -11.60 -8.71
CA ILE A 130 10.96 -10.23 -8.67
C ILE A 130 10.25 -9.39 -7.60
N SER A 131 10.94 -8.37 -7.11
CA SER A 131 10.37 -7.38 -6.18
C SER A 131 9.50 -6.37 -6.94
N TYR A 132 8.78 -5.50 -6.21
CA TYR A 132 8.08 -4.38 -6.86
C TYR A 132 9.06 -3.35 -7.41
N LYS A 133 10.22 -3.15 -6.77
CA LYS A 133 11.28 -2.28 -7.28
C LYS A 133 11.80 -2.78 -8.63
N ASP A 134 12.11 -4.08 -8.71
CA ASP A 134 12.58 -4.72 -9.94
C ASP A 134 11.57 -4.61 -11.09
N ALA A 135 10.28 -4.51 -10.77
CA ALA A 135 9.21 -4.38 -11.77
C ALA A 135 8.96 -2.93 -12.23
N MET A 136 9.49 -1.94 -11.49
CA MET A 136 9.44 -0.53 -11.86
C MET A 136 10.63 -0.09 -12.72
N ASP A 137 11.70 -0.89 -12.72
CA ASP A 137 12.90 -0.72 -13.55
C ASP A 137 12.73 -1.39 -14.93
#